data_AF-A0A3L7BS31-F1
#
_entry.id   AF-A0A3L7BS31-F1
#
_cell.length_a   1.000
_cell.length_b   1.000
_cell.length_c   1.000
_cell.angle_alpha   90.00
_cell.angle_beta   90.00
_cell.angle_gamma   90.00
#
_symmetry.space_group_name_H-M   'P 1'
#
loop_
_entity.id
_entity.type
_entity.pdbx_description
1 polymer ?
#
loop_
_entity_poly.entity_id
_entity_poly.type
_entity_poly.pdbx_seq_one_letter_code
_entity_poly.pdbx_strand_id
1 'polypeptide(L)'
;MWRRRTLPAVVALLGVSGLGLITVGVTADPARPPRPPVDAPTRTHPAPDLAPLPRAAPVRVQIPAIGVRAEVVPVGADAAGVLEVPPLDRPTLAGWYRHGVSPGETGNAVVVGHVDSPAGPAVFFDLGRLRAGQEIQITRADARVTTFTVDGVRSYPKEHFPTTLVYGPSDIAGLRLITCGGRFDAGTGNYVDNIVVFATRTA
;
A
#
# COMPACT_ATOMS: atom_id res chain seq x y z
N MET A 1 3.68 90.79 31.91
CA MET A 1 2.22 90.82 32.16
C MET A 1 1.62 89.57 31.53
N TRP A 2 1.23 88.59 32.35
CA TRP A 2 -0.18 88.26 32.72
C TRP A 2 -0.69 87.07 31.86
N ARG A 3 -0.38 85.82 32.22
CA ARG A 3 -1.08 84.87 33.11
C ARG A 3 -2.36 84.26 32.50
N ARG A 4 -2.48 82.93 32.71
CA ARG A 4 -3.68 82.06 32.76
C ARG A 4 -4.16 81.57 31.38
N ARG A 5 -4.55 80.30 31.16
CA ARG A 5 -5.11 79.25 32.04
C ARG A 5 -4.78 77.86 31.47
N THR A 6 -4.55 76.89 32.35
CA THR A 6 -4.57 75.45 32.10
C THR A 6 -6.01 74.90 32.13
N LEU A 7 -6.32 73.92 31.28
CA LEU A 7 -7.33 72.88 31.48
C LEU A 7 -6.87 71.62 30.72
N PRO A 8 -6.96 70.40 31.31
CA PRO A 8 -6.44 69.17 30.72
C PRO A 8 -7.49 68.52 29.81
N ALA A 9 -7.09 68.07 28.63
CA ALA A 9 -7.89 67.18 27.80
C ALA A 9 -7.21 65.80 27.77
N VAL A 10 -7.83 64.86 28.47
CA VAL A 10 -7.59 63.42 28.33
C VAL A 10 -8.16 63.01 26.97
N VAL A 11 -7.32 62.48 26.09
CA VAL A 11 -7.76 61.73 24.91
C VAL A 11 -7.08 60.38 24.96
N ALA A 12 -7.92 59.35 24.95
CA ALA A 12 -7.59 57.95 25.11
C ALA A 12 -7.00 57.33 23.82
N LEU A 13 -6.11 56.35 24.05
CA LEU A 13 -5.78 55.16 23.25
C LEU A 13 -5.53 55.33 21.74
N LEU A 14 -4.31 54.97 21.30
CA LEU A 14 -4.01 54.18 20.08
C LEU A 14 -2.50 53.87 19.98
N GLY A 15 -2.16 52.61 19.68
CA GLY A 15 -0.80 52.13 19.32
C GLY A 15 -0.52 50.72 19.88
N VAL A 16 -0.92 49.61 19.23
CA VAL A 16 -0.18 48.86 18.17
C VAL A 16 1.24 48.51 18.68
N SER A 17 1.70 47.27 18.85
CA SER A 17 1.67 46.07 17.99
C SER A 17 2.48 44.97 18.70
N GLY A 18 2.20 43.67 18.44
CA GLY A 18 3.19 42.62 18.69
C GLY A 18 2.72 41.19 18.92
N LEU A 19 1.58 40.75 18.37
CA LEU A 19 1.24 39.32 18.37
C LEU A 19 1.97 38.63 17.20
N GLY A 20 3.22 38.22 17.44
CA GLY A 20 3.98 37.38 16.51
C GLY A 20 3.47 35.94 16.52
N LEU A 21 2.41 35.67 15.76
CA LEU A 21 2.04 34.30 15.40
C LEU A 21 3.06 33.77 14.39
N ILE A 22 4.03 32.99 14.87
CA ILE A 22 4.85 32.15 13.99
C ILE A 22 3.95 31.00 13.52
N THR A 23 3.26 31.19 12.41
CA THR A 23 2.69 30.07 11.66
C THR A 23 3.84 29.36 10.97
N VAL A 24 4.45 28.38 11.64
CA VAL A 24 5.26 27.37 10.96
C VAL A 24 4.31 26.57 10.09
N GLY A 25 4.16 27.00 8.83
CA GLY A 25 3.55 26.20 7.80
C GLY A 25 4.47 25.02 7.52
N VAL A 26 4.27 23.91 8.23
CA VAL A 26 4.76 22.62 7.79
C VAL A 26 3.91 22.26 6.59
N THR A 27 4.36 22.66 5.39
CA THR A 27 3.88 22.04 4.16
C THR A 27 4.36 20.60 4.21
N ALA A 28 3.50 19.69 4.66
CA ALA A 28 3.78 18.27 4.58
C ALA A 28 3.96 17.92 3.10
N ASP A 29 5.17 17.51 2.71
CA ASP A 29 5.38 16.88 1.41
C ASP A 29 4.35 15.76 1.23
N PRO A 30 3.79 15.56 0.03
CA PRO A 30 2.91 14.43 -0.21
C PRO A 30 3.64 13.15 0.22
N ALA A 31 2.97 12.39 1.09
CA ALA A 31 3.57 11.22 1.70
C ALA A 31 4.04 10.26 0.60
N ARG A 32 5.33 9.92 0.63
CA ARG A 32 5.91 8.95 -0.29
C ARG A 32 5.61 7.53 0.19
N PRO A 33 5.32 6.57 -0.72
CA PRO A 33 5.21 5.18 -0.35
C PRO A 33 6.46 4.69 0.39
N PRO A 34 6.31 3.99 1.53
CA PRO A 34 7.41 3.46 2.29
C PRO A 34 8.21 2.42 1.49
N ARG A 35 9.52 2.42 1.66
CA ARG A 35 10.40 1.45 1.02
C ARG A 35 10.44 0.14 1.83
N PRO A 36 10.53 -1.02 1.16
CA PRO A 36 10.83 -2.29 1.81
C PRO A 36 12.14 -2.26 2.60
N PRO A 37 12.31 -3.14 3.61
CA PRO A 37 13.61 -3.45 4.17
C PRO A 37 14.58 -3.95 3.09
N VAL A 38 15.88 -3.81 3.35
CA VAL A 38 16.93 -4.29 2.42
C VAL A 38 17.08 -5.81 2.46
N ASP A 39 16.59 -6.45 3.53
CA ASP A 39 16.73 -7.88 3.75
C ASP A 39 16.01 -8.71 2.68
N ALA A 40 16.62 -9.85 2.33
CA ALA A 40 16.01 -10.76 1.37
C ALA A 40 14.79 -11.48 1.95
N PRO A 41 13.72 -11.76 1.17
CA PRO A 41 12.63 -12.57 1.63
C PRO A 41 13.21 -13.96 1.85
N THR A 42 13.29 -14.31 3.12
CA THR A 42 13.77 -15.61 3.55
C THR A 42 12.60 -16.18 4.32
N ARG A 43 12.12 -17.35 3.90
CA ARG A 43 11.13 -18.08 4.67
C ARG A 43 11.73 -18.39 6.03
N THR A 44 11.35 -17.60 7.04
CA THR A 44 11.74 -17.81 8.43
C THR A 44 10.89 -18.87 9.12
N HIS A 45 9.86 -19.37 8.42
CA HIS A 45 9.02 -20.48 8.88
C HIS A 45 8.93 -21.55 7.79
N PRO A 46 9.00 -22.86 8.12
CA PRO A 46 8.66 -23.92 7.20
C PRO A 46 7.23 -23.72 6.70
N ALA A 47 6.97 -23.94 5.41
CA ALA A 47 5.59 -24.05 4.97
C ALA A 47 4.97 -25.27 5.70
N PRO A 48 3.89 -25.11 6.46
CA PRO A 48 3.23 -26.26 7.06
C PRO A 48 2.70 -27.17 5.96
N ASP A 49 2.72 -28.49 6.21
CA ASP A 49 2.14 -29.49 5.32
C ASP A 49 0.61 -29.41 5.40
N LEU A 50 0.05 -28.41 4.71
CA LEU A 50 -1.39 -28.18 4.61
C LEU A 50 -1.89 -28.68 3.27
N ALA A 51 -2.94 -29.49 3.29
CA ALA A 51 -3.65 -29.87 2.09
C ALA A 51 -4.11 -28.61 1.31
N PRO A 52 -3.89 -28.55 -0.02
CA PRO A 52 -4.38 -27.45 -0.85
C PRO A 52 -5.90 -27.30 -0.74
N LEU A 53 -6.37 -26.06 -0.77
CA LEU A 53 -7.80 -25.77 -0.79
C LEU A 53 -8.35 -25.90 -2.22
N PRO A 54 -9.60 -26.36 -2.42
CA PRO A 54 -10.27 -26.30 -3.71
C PRO A 54 -10.40 -24.85 -4.19
N ARG A 55 -10.44 -24.61 -5.50
CA ARG A 55 -10.57 -23.26 -6.07
C ARG A 55 -11.76 -22.47 -5.51
N ALA A 56 -11.52 -21.27 -5.00
CA ALA A 56 -12.55 -20.32 -4.60
C ALA A 56 -12.06 -18.87 -4.71
N ALA A 57 -12.83 -18.00 -5.35
CA ALA A 57 -12.41 -16.60 -5.55
C ALA A 57 -12.19 -15.87 -4.22
N PRO A 58 -11.12 -15.07 -4.07
CA PRO A 58 -10.96 -14.17 -2.94
C PRO A 58 -11.98 -13.04 -3.04
N VAL A 59 -12.57 -12.67 -1.90
CA VAL A 59 -13.55 -11.57 -1.80
C VAL A 59 -13.05 -10.42 -0.92
N ARG A 60 -12.09 -10.70 -0.02
CA ARG A 60 -11.52 -9.69 0.87
C ARG A 60 -10.08 -10.03 1.23
N VAL A 61 -9.24 -9.00 1.29
CA VAL A 61 -7.89 -9.06 1.85
C VAL A 61 -7.82 -8.20 3.10
N GLN A 62 -7.18 -8.72 4.14
CA GLN A 62 -6.91 -8.02 5.39
C GLN A 62 -5.44 -8.16 5.76
N ILE A 63 -4.81 -7.04 6.10
CA ILE A 63 -3.40 -7.00 6.51
C ILE A 63 -3.31 -6.11 7.76
N PRO A 64 -3.51 -6.68 8.97
CA PRO A 64 -3.63 -5.90 10.20
C PRO A 64 -2.44 -4.99 10.47
N ALA A 65 -1.22 -5.45 10.16
CA ALA A 65 0.02 -4.73 10.42
C ALA A 65 0.14 -3.36 9.69
N ILE A 66 -0.63 -3.17 8.61
CA ILE A 66 -0.68 -1.92 7.84
C ILE A 66 -2.11 -1.39 7.67
N GLY A 67 -3.06 -1.87 8.48
CA GLY A 67 -4.43 -1.37 8.49
C GLY A 67 -5.26 -1.66 7.24
N VAL A 68 -4.81 -2.56 6.35
CA VAL A 68 -5.55 -2.87 5.11
C VAL A 68 -6.75 -3.75 5.41
N ARG A 69 -7.91 -3.34 4.90
CA ARG A 69 -9.12 -4.15 4.76
C ARG A 69 -9.81 -3.74 3.47
N ALA A 70 -9.70 -4.57 2.44
CA ALA A 70 -10.14 -4.24 1.09
C ALA A 70 -10.94 -5.36 0.45
N GLU A 71 -11.95 -4.97 -0.33
CA GLU A 71 -12.63 -5.88 -1.26
C GLU A 71 -11.65 -6.30 -2.37
N VAL A 72 -11.75 -7.56 -2.77
CA VAL A 72 -10.96 -8.13 -3.86
C VAL A 72 -11.87 -8.39 -5.05
N VAL A 73 -11.55 -7.77 -6.18
CA VAL A 73 -12.26 -7.96 -7.45
C VAL A 73 -11.42 -8.79 -8.42
N PRO A 74 -12.04 -9.55 -9.33
CA PRO A 74 -11.27 -10.27 -10.35
C PRO A 74 -10.69 -9.30 -11.38
N VAL A 75 -9.41 -9.47 -11.72
CA VAL A 75 -8.71 -8.79 -12.81
C VAL A 75 -8.11 -9.82 -13.77
N GLY A 76 -7.86 -9.42 -15.00
CA GLY A 76 -7.34 -10.28 -16.06
C GLY A 76 -5.95 -9.87 -16.47
N ALA A 77 -5.63 -10.12 -17.74
CA ALA A 77 -4.50 -9.52 -18.41
C ALA A 77 -5.00 -9.00 -19.76
N ASP A 78 -4.38 -7.93 -20.24
CA ASP A 78 -4.68 -7.41 -21.57
C ASP A 78 -4.17 -8.34 -22.68
N ALA A 79 -4.40 -7.97 -23.94
CA ALA A 79 -3.98 -8.76 -25.11
C ALA A 79 -2.44 -8.91 -25.22
N ALA A 80 -1.67 -8.04 -24.58
CA ALA A 80 -0.22 -8.11 -24.52
C ALA A 80 0.28 -8.97 -23.33
N GLY A 81 -0.64 -9.52 -22.52
CA GLY A 81 -0.33 -10.31 -21.33
C GLY A 81 0.05 -9.47 -20.12
N VAL A 82 -0.19 -8.15 -20.15
CA VAL A 82 0.05 -7.27 -19.02
C VAL A 82 -1.10 -7.41 -18.04
N LEU A 83 -0.76 -7.65 -16.77
CA LEU A 83 -1.72 -7.79 -15.69
C LEU A 83 -2.56 -6.52 -15.53
N GLU A 84 -3.87 -6.66 -15.65
CA GLU A 84 -4.81 -5.58 -15.38
C GLU A 84 -4.78 -5.21 -13.89
N VAL A 85 -5.07 -3.94 -13.59
CA VAL A 85 -5.19 -3.41 -12.22
C VAL A 85 -6.62 -2.95 -11.95
N PRO A 86 -7.07 -2.89 -10.68
CA PRO A 86 -8.38 -2.35 -10.32
C PRO A 86 -8.61 -0.93 -10.88
N PRO A 87 -9.86 -0.50 -11.05
CA PRO A 87 -10.18 0.86 -11.48
C PRO A 87 -9.57 1.93 -10.54
N LEU A 88 -8.94 2.96 -11.11
CA LEU A 88 -8.29 4.06 -10.35
C LEU A 88 -9.29 4.93 -9.56
N ASP A 89 -10.54 5.00 -10.01
CA ASP A 89 -11.63 5.69 -9.32
C ASP A 89 -12.13 4.94 -8.07
N ARG A 90 -11.66 3.70 -7.86
CA ARG A 90 -11.90 2.89 -6.67
C ARG A 90 -10.58 2.46 -6.02
N PRO A 91 -9.80 3.41 -5.46
CA PRO A 91 -8.44 3.17 -4.97
C PRO A 91 -8.37 2.25 -3.75
N THR A 92 -9.51 1.93 -3.13
CA THR A 92 -9.61 1.00 -1.99
C THR A 92 -9.74 -0.46 -2.41
N LEU A 93 -9.83 -0.77 -3.71
CA LEU A 93 -9.97 -2.14 -4.22
C LEU A 93 -8.61 -2.79 -4.47
N ALA A 94 -8.54 -4.08 -4.15
CA ALA A 94 -7.48 -4.96 -4.62
C ALA A 94 -8.01 -5.84 -5.78
N GLY A 95 -7.12 -6.28 -6.68
CA GLY A 95 -7.45 -7.07 -7.86
C GLY A 95 -6.77 -8.44 -7.80
N TRP A 96 -7.51 -9.53 -7.90
CA TRP A 96 -6.92 -10.88 -8.02
C TRP A 96 -6.85 -11.33 -9.48
N TYR A 97 -5.69 -11.83 -9.92
CA TYR A 97 -5.54 -12.38 -11.26
C TYR A 97 -6.32 -13.69 -11.43
N ARG A 98 -7.51 -13.60 -12.04
CA ARG A 98 -8.52 -14.69 -12.05
C ARG A 98 -8.12 -15.93 -12.86
N HIS A 99 -7.18 -15.78 -13.78
CA HIS A 99 -6.67 -16.87 -14.63
C HIS A 99 -5.52 -17.64 -13.98
N GLY A 100 -5.00 -17.16 -12.84
CA GLY A 100 -4.09 -17.91 -11.99
C GLY A 100 -4.84 -18.78 -10.97
N VAL A 101 -4.08 -19.30 -10.01
CA VAL A 101 -4.64 -20.05 -8.88
C VAL A 101 -5.31 -19.10 -7.86
N SER A 102 -6.34 -19.60 -7.18
CA SER A 102 -6.96 -18.85 -6.09
C SER A 102 -6.15 -19.00 -4.79
N PRO A 103 -6.18 -18.01 -3.88
CA PRO A 103 -5.48 -18.11 -2.61
C PRO A 103 -5.89 -19.38 -1.84
N GLY A 104 -4.90 -20.24 -1.56
CA GLY A 104 -5.05 -21.51 -0.87
C GLY A 104 -4.85 -22.76 -1.74
N GLU A 105 -4.90 -22.62 -3.06
CA GLU A 105 -4.45 -23.65 -4.01
C GLU A 105 -2.92 -23.73 -4.07
N THR A 106 -2.38 -24.86 -4.53
CA THR A 106 -0.94 -24.97 -4.86
C THR A 106 -0.59 -24.05 -6.03
N GLY A 107 0.42 -23.22 -5.87
CA GLY A 107 0.84 -22.21 -6.84
C GLY A 107 0.90 -20.80 -6.24
N ASN A 108 1.25 -19.82 -7.07
CA ASN A 108 1.30 -18.41 -6.67
C ASN A 108 -0.02 -17.71 -7.02
N ALA A 109 -0.84 -17.42 -6.02
CA ALA A 109 -1.97 -16.51 -6.17
C ALA A 109 -1.47 -15.05 -6.20
N VAL A 110 -1.97 -14.25 -7.13
CA VAL A 110 -1.48 -12.88 -7.37
C VAL A 110 -2.60 -11.89 -7.10
N VAL A 111 -2.32 -10.93 -6.23
CA VAL A 111 -3.23 -9.82 -5.92
C VAL A 111 -2.48 -8.50 -6.12
N VAL A 112 -3.06 -7.59 -6.89
CA VAL A 112 -2.51 -6.27 -7.20
C VAL A 112 -3.36 -5.17 -6.57
N GLY A 113 -2.76 -4.00 -6.35
CA GLY A 113 -3.49 -2.84 -5.87
C GLY A 113 -2.69 -1.57 -6.10
N HIS A 114 -3.40 -0.46 -6.21
CA HIS A 114 -2.78 0.85 -6.39
C HIS A 114 -1.97 1.25 -5.15
N VAL A 115 -0.86 1.94 -5.40
CA VAL A 115 -0.06 2.53 -4.33
C VAL A 115 -0.69 3.84 -3.87
N ASP A 116 -1.10 4.67 -4.82
CA ASP A 116 -1.79 5.94 -4.58
C ASP A 116 -2.79 6.24 -5.72
N SER A 117 -3.43 7.39 -5.59
CA SER A 117 -4.36 7.96 -6.55
C SER A 117 -4.22 9.49 -6.52
N PRO A 118 -4.84 10.22 -7.46
CA PRO A 118 -4.89 11.69 -7.38
C PRO A 118 -5.51 12.23 -6.07
N ALA A 119 -6.31 11.42 -5.38
CA ALA A 119 -6.93 11.76 -4.09
C ALA A 119 -6.05 11.44 -2.87
N GLY A 120 -4.89 10.77 -3.07
CA GLY A 120 -3.98 10.38 -2.00
C GLY A 120 -3.70 8.87 -1.95
N PRO A 121 -3.19 8.35 -0.82
CA PRO A 121 -2.85 6.95 -0.62
C PRO A 121 -3.98 5.97 -1.02
N ALA A 122 -3.60 4.86 -1.67
CA ALA A 122 -4.52 3.81 -2.09
C ALA A 122 -4.33 2.53 -1.27
N VAL A 123 -5.04 1.45 -1.64
CA VAL A 123 -5.15 0.21 -0.86
C VAL A 123 -3.82 -0.38 -0.42
N PHE A 124 -2.78 -0.31 -1.25
CA PHE A 124 -1.47 -0.89 -0.99
C PHE A 124 -0.38 0.16 -0.81
N PHE A 125 -0.73 1.41 -0.47
CA PHE A 125 0.25 2.46 -0.20
C PHE A 125 1.36 1.99 0.77
N ASP A 126 0.97 1.37 1.88
CA ASP A 126 1.88 0.97 2.95
C ASP A 126 2.49 -0.44 2.78
N LEU A 127 2.35 -1.08 1.61
CA LEU A 127 2.80 -2.46 1.39
C LEU A 127 4.30 -2.65 1.70
N GLY A 128 5.13 -1.65 1.41
CA GLY A 128 6.56 -1.64 1.74
C GLY A 128 6.90 -1.64 3.24
N ARG A 129 5.94 -1.36 4.13
CA ARG A 129 6.13 -1.46 5.59
C ARG A 129 6.02 -2.87 6.13
N LEU A 130 5.55 -3.83 5.34
CA LEU A 130 5.44 -5.20 5.82
C LEU A 130 6.80 -5.80 6.14
N ARG A 131 6.79 -6.75 7.07
CA ARG A 131 7.96 -7.49 7.57
C ARG A 131 7.65 -8.98 7.59
N ALA A 132 8.70 -9.79 7.50
CA ALA A 132 8.57 -11.24 7.64
C ALA A 132 7.88 -11.59 8.97
N GLY A 133 7.04 -12.62 8.94
CA GLY A 133 6.25 -13.07 10.09
C GLY A 133 4.90 -12.37 10.27
N GLN A 134 4.62 -11.27 9.56
CA GLN A 134 3.31 -10.61 9.62
C GLN A 134 2.25 -11.37 8.83
N GLU A 135 1.00 -11.27 9.25
CA GLU A 135 -0.11 -12.02 8.64
C GLU A 135 -0.85 -11.24 7.55
N ILE A 136 -1.31 -11.98 6.56
CA ILE A 136 -2.26 -11.58 5.53
C ILE A 136 -3.41 -12.58 5.56
N GLN A 137 -4.63 -12.10 5.71
CA GLN A 137 -5.83 -12.94 5.70
C GLN A 137 -6.62 -12.71 4.42
N ILE A 138 -7.00 -13.81 3.76
CA ILE A 138 -7.86 -13.79 2.57
C ILE A 138 -9.17 -14.47 2.90
N THR A 139 -10.27 -13.71 2.88
CA THR A 139 -11.61 -14.29 2.88
C THR A 139 -11.96 -14.71 1.47
N ARG A 140 -12.48 -15.93 1.32
CA ARG A 140 -12.81 -16.57 0.05
C ARG A 140 -14.32 -16.70 -0.11
N ALA A 141 -14.79 -16.87 -1.34
CA ALA A 141 -16.21 -16.99 -1.68
C ALA A 141 -16.86 -18.25 -1.10
N ASP A 142 -16.07 -19.27 -0.73
CA ASP A 142 -16.52 -20.47 -0.02
C ASP A 142 -16.62 -20.28 1.51
N ALA A 143 -16.62 -19.02 1.96
CA ALA A 143 -16.66 -18.57 3.35
C ALA A 143 -15.46 -18.99 4.22
N ARG A 144 -14.44 -19.65 3.63
CA ARG A 144 -13.19 -19.93 4.33
C ARG A 144 -12.31 -18.69 4.39
N VAL A 145 -11.54 -18.60 5.47
CA VAL A 145 -10.44 -17.64 5.59
C VAL A 145 -9.14 -18.44 5.56
N THR A 146 -8.22 -18.05 4.69
CA THR A 146 -6.87 -18.59 4.69
C THR A 146 -5.90 -17.51 5.15
N THR A 147 -4.94 -17.91 5.97
CA THR A 147 -3.90 -17.02 6.50
C THR A 147 -2.59 -17.32 5.79
N PHE A 148 -1.93 -16.28 5.33
CA PHE A 148 -0.58 -16.30 4.82
C PHE A 148 0.33 -15.54 5.78
N THR A 149 1.55 -16.02 5.93
CA THR A 149 2.61 -15.34 6.67
C THR A 149 3.59 -14.75 5.66
N VAL A 150 3.93 -13.47 5.84
CA VAL A 150 4.90 -12.77 5.00
C VAL A 150 6.27 -13.43 5.17
N ASP A 151 6.87 -13.82 4.04
CA ASP A 151 8.24 -14.32 3.93
C ASP A 151 9.22 -13.15 3.74
N GLY A 152 8.76 -12.08 3.11
CA GLY A 152 9.45 -10.80 3.01
C GLY A 152 8.90 -9.91 1.91
N VAL A 153 9.52 -8.74 1.75
CA VAL A 153 9.07 -7.69 0.83
C VAL A 153 10.27 -7.20 0.03
N ARG A 154 10.13 -7.04 -1.30
CA ARG A 154 11.21 -6.55 -2.16
C ARG A 154 10.69 -5.49 -3.13
N SER A 155 11.57 -4.54 -3.46
CA SER A 155 11.37 -3.57 -4.54
C SER A 155 12.14 -4.06 -5.76
N TYR A 156 11.50 -4.06 -6.92
CA TYR A 156 12.11 -4.40 -8.20
C TYR A 156 11.88 -3.27 -9.20
N PRO A 157 12.93 -2.78 -9.89
CA PRO A 157 12.73 -1.91 -11.05
C PRO A 157 11.80 -2.58 -12.06
N LYS A 158 10.88 -1.83 -12.66
CA LYS A 158 9.93 -2.38 -13.63
C LYS A 158 10.62 -3.03 -14.83
N GLU A 159 11.78 -2.51 -15.22
CA GLU A 159 12.61 -3.02 -16.33
C GLU A 159 13.28 -4.36 -15.99
N HIS A 160 13.43 -4.67 -14.71
CA HIS A 160 14.08 -5.88 -14.20
C HIS A 160 13.13 -6.69 -13.31
N PHE A 161 11.83 -6.62 -13.59
CA PHE A 161 10.82 -7.31 -12.80
C PHE A 161 10.99 -8.84 -12.91
N PRO A 162 11.07 -9.57 -11.78
CA PRO A 162 11.36 -11.00 -11.80
C PRO A 162 10.09 -11.83 -12.09
N THR A 163 9.61 -11.76 -13.33
CA THR A 163 8.36 -12.37 -13.82
C THR A 163 8.21 -13.83 -13.37
N THR A 164 9.23 -14.67 -13.55
CA THR A 164 9.18 -16.09 -13.17
C THR A 164 9.03 -16.29 -11.65
N LEU A 165 9.67 -15.46 -10.83
CA LEU A 165 9.59 -15.58 -9.37
C LEU A 165 8.21 -15.15 -8.84
N VAL A 166 7.55 -14.21 -9.52
CA VAL A 166 6.25 -13.66 -9.11
C VAL A 166 5.10 -14.46 -9.69
N TYR A 167 5.13 -14.75 -10.99
CA TYR A 167 4.01 -15.36 -11.72
C TYR A 167 4.24 -16.83 -12.07
N GLY A 168 5.45 -17.34 -11.90
CA GLY A 168 5.79 -18.73 -12.21
C GLY A 168 5.14 -19.72 -11.24
N PRO A 169 5.34 -21.03 -11.49
CA PRO A 169 4.76 -22.08 -10.67
C PRO A 169 5.35 -22.07 -9.24
N SER A 170 4.59 -22.64 -8.31
CA SER A 170 5.03 -22.95 -6.96
C SER A 170 4.45 -24.31 -6.56
N ASP A 171 5.23 -25.08 -5.83
CA ASP A 171 4.87 -26.36 -5.21
C ASP A 171 4.08 -26.19 -3.91
N ILE A 172 4.01 -24.97 -3.39
CA ILE A 172 3.29 -24.59 -2.17
C ILE A 172 2.18 -23.57 -2.48
N ALA A 173 1.28 -23.34 -1.53
CA ALA A 173 0.28 -22.28 -1.62
C ALA A 173 0.93 -20.92 -1.29
N GLY A 174 1.42 -20.25 -2.33
CA GLY A 174 2.05 -18.93 -2.26
C GLY A 174 1.07 -17.79 -2.56
N LEU A 175 1.32 -16.63 -1.96
CA LEU A 175 0.65 -15.37 -2.26
C LEU A 175 1.68 -14.32 -2.68
N ARG A 176 1.33 -13.53 -3.69
CA ARG A 176 2.06 -12.35 -4.14
C ARG A 176 1.13 -11.14 -4.07
N LEU A 177 1.48 -10.18 -3.21
CA LEU A 177 0.83 -8.86 -3.24
C LEU A 177 1.75 -7.89 -3.99
N ILE A 178 1.20 -7.13 -4.93
CA ILE A 178 2.00 -6.26 -5.81
C ILE A 178 1.40 -4.85 -5.82
N THR A 179 2.26 -3.86 -5.71
CA THR A 179 1.90 -2.45 -5.93
C THR A 179 3.04 -1.69 -6.60
N CYS A 180 2.76 -0.49 -7.10
CA CYS A 180 3.78 0.43 -7.60
C CYS A 180 4.64 0.98 -6.44
N GLY A 181 5.89 1.34 -6.69
CA GLY A 181 6.76 1.89 -5.65
C GLY A 181 8.05 2.53 -6.15
N GLY A 182 8.99 2.75 -5.22
CA GLY A 182 10.26 3.39 -5.56
C GLY A 182 10.12 4.90 -5.74
N ARG A 183 10.81 5.47 -6.73
CA ARG A 183 10.75 6.91 -7.04
C ARG A 183 9.60 7.17 -8.01
N PHE A 184 8.84 8.22 -7.74
CA PHE A 184 7.90 8.76 -8.71
C PHE A 184 8.69 9.52 -9.80
N ASP A 185 8.45 9.16 -11.05
CA ASP A 185 8.97 9.85 -12.22
C ASP A 185 7.90 10.78 -12.77
N ALA A 186 8.10 12.09 -12.55
CA ALA A 186 7.16 13.11 -13.00
C ALA A 186 7.12 13.25 -14.54
N GLY A 187 8.15 12.82 -15.25
CA GLY A 187 8.18 12.87 -16.72
C GLY A 187 7.28 11.79 -17.34
N THR A 188 7.20 10.61 -16.71
CA THR A 188 6.36 9.50 -17.18
C THR A 188 5.04 9.38 -16.42
N GLY A 189 4.87 10.10 -15.32
CA GLY A 189 3.71 9.98 -14.43
C GLY A 189 3.64 8.66 -13.67
N ASN A 190 4.77 7.95 -13.54
CA ASN A 190 4.81 6.58 -13.06
C ASN A 190 5.85 6.37 -11.96
N TYR A 191 5.55 5.43 -11.08
CA TYR A 191 6.54 4.81 -10.20
C TYR A 191 7.46 3.88 -10.98
N VAL A 192 8.77 3.96 -10.73
CA VAL A 192 9.78 3.19 -11.46
C VAL A 192 9.96 1.76 -10.97
N ASP A 193 9.49 1.44 -9.75
CA ASP A 193 9.57 0.09 -9.19
C ASP A 193 8.18 -0.52 -9.00
N ASN A 194 8.16 -1.84 -8.80
CA ASN A 194 7.09 -2.56 -8.15
C ASN A 194 7.56 -3.09 -6.79
N ILE A 195 6.73 -2.94 -5.76
CA ILE A 195 6.91 -3.61 -4.47
C ILE A 195 6.15 -4.93 -4.52
N VAL A 196 6.84 -6.01 -4.16
CA VAL A 196 6.27 -7.37 -4.11
C VAL A 196 6.42 -7.93 -2.71
N VAL A 197 5.30 -8.34 -2.13
CA VAL A 197 5.25 -9.14 -0.90
C VAL A 197 5.20 -10.61 -1.29
N PHE A 198 6.08 -11.39 -0.68
CA PHE A 198 6.08 -12.84 -0.77
C PHE A 198 5.49 -13.37 0.54
N ALA A 199 4.49 -14.23 0.43
CA ALA A 199 3.89 -14.86 1.59
C ALA A 199 3.53 -16.32 1.30
N THR A 200 3.55 -17.14 2.34
CA THR A 200 3.25 -18.57 2.28
C THR A 200 2.07 -18.89 3.19
N ARG A 201 1.16 -19.76 2.74
CA ARG A 201 -0.01 -20.16 3.54
C ARG A 201 0.43 -20.86 4.81
N THR A 202 -0.16 -20.44 5.93
CA THR A 202 0.07 -21.02 7.26
C THR A 202 -1.22 -21.50 7.95
N ALA A 203 -2.40 -21.09 7.47
CA ALA A 203 -3.70 -21.65 7.86
C ALA A 203 -4.69 -21.69 6.68
#